data_AF-A0A1H4ZK18-F1
#
_entry.id   AF-A0A1H4ZK18-F1
#
_cell.length_a   1.000
_cell.length_b   1.000
_cell.length_c   1.000
_cell.angle_alpha   90.00
_cell.angle_beta   90.00
_cell.angle_gamma   90.00
#
_symmetry.space_group_name_H-M   'P 1'
#
loop_
_entity.id
_entity.type
_entity.pdbx_description
1 polymer ?
#
loop_
_entity_poly.entity_id
_entity_poly.type
_entity_poly.pdbx_seq_one_letter_code
_entity_poly.pdbx_strand_id
1 'polypeptide(L)'
;MAAIVTGALAGAALGAAPYVISQKDREFKPAEISIKRGEILRFINDDGELLHHAYLSTDTFSFDSGDQQPGSKFDVTFSVPGDYTVLCGIHPKMKLAVHVAK
;
A
#
# COMPACT_ATOMS: atom_id res chain seq x y z
N MET A 1 22.80 -47.41 5.55
CA MET A 1 21.88 -46.71 4.65
C MET A 1 21.67 -45.32 5.22
N ALA A 2 22.31 -44.30 4.64
CA ALA A 2 22.23 -42.93 5.12
C ALA A 2 21.00 -42.27 4.49
N ALA A 3 20.03 -41.85 5.32
CA ALA A 3 18.88 -41.09 4.87
C ALA A 3 19.29 -39.63 4.65
N ILE A 4 19.13 -39.16 3.42
CA ILE A 4 19.35 -37.78 3.02
C ILE A 4 18.15 -36.97 3.54
N VAL A 5 18.41 -36.06 4.48
CA VAL A 5 17.43 -35.04 4.88
C VAL A 5 17.49 -33.92 3.84
N THR A 6 16.63 -33.95 2.83
CA THR A 6 16.35 -32.78 2.00
C THR A 6 15.51 -31.80 2.80
N GLY A 7 16.18 -30.90 3.51
CA GLY A 7 15.55 -29.71 4.07
C GLY A 7 15.13 -28.80 2.93
N ALA A 8 13.83 -28.63 2.74
CA ALA A 8 13.29 -27.56 1.92
C ALA A 8 13.68 -26.23 2.59
N LEU A 9 14.60 -25.48 1.99
CA LEU A 9 14.73 -24.06 2.31
C LEU A 9 13.45 -23.39 1.82
N ALA A 10 12.49 -23.22 2.73
CA ALA A 10 11.50 -22.17 2.61
C ALA A 10 12.29 -20.86 2.57
N GLY A 11 12.52 -20.35 1.36
CA GLY A 11 13.09 -19.02 1.17
C GLY A 11 12.13 -18.04 1.83
N ALA A 12 12.49 -17.56 3.02
CA ALA A 12 11.93 -16.33 3.53
C ALA A 12 12.25 -15.28 2.47
N ALA A 13 11.26 -14.90 1.68
CA ALA A 13 11.37 -13.72 0.83
C ALA A 13 11.76 -12.59 1.76
N LEU A 14 13.00 -12.08 1.64
CA LEU A 14 13.35 -10.79 2.21
C LEU A 14 12.36 -9.80 1.59
N GLY A 15 11.31 -9.46 2.31
CA GLY A 15 10.27 -8.56 1.83
C GLY A 15 10.95 -7.26 1.45
N ALA A 16 10.82 -6.87 0.17
CA ALA A 16 11.27 -5.57 -0.28
C ALA A 16 10.66 -4.50 0.64
N ALA A 17 11.46 -3.47 0.97
CA ALA A 17 10.95 -2.37 1.78
C ALA A 17 9.70 -1.76 1.11
N PRO A 18 8.64 -1.42 1.87
CA PRO A 18 7.44 -0.84 1.29
C PRO A 18 7.76 0.45 0.53
N TYR A 19 7.08 0.65 -0.60
CA TYR A 19 7.07 1.97 -1.24
C TYR A 19 6.27 2.93 -0.37
N VAL A 20 6.80 4.14 -0.17
CA VAL A 20 6.17 5.12 0.70
C VAL A 20 5.28 6.05 -0.10
N ILE A 21 4.05 6.23 0.37
CA ILE A 21 3.10 7.24 -0.10
C ILE A 21 2.91 8.26 1.02
N SER A 22 3.40 9.48 0.80
CA SER A 22 3.19 10.61 1.72
C SER A 22 1.82 11.24 1.46
N GLN A 23 1.05 11.50 2.52
CA GLN A 23 -0.14 12.34 2.49
C GLN A 23 0.24 13.69 3.07
N LYS A 24 0.41 14.69 2.20
CA LYS A 24 0.85 16.03 2.58
C LYS A 24 0.31 17.06 1.61
N ASP A 25 0.03 18.27 2.10
CA ASP A 25 -0.54 19.36 1.30
C ASP A 25 -1.87 18.97 0.64
N ARG A 26 -2.63 18.05 1.27
CA ARG A 26 -3.84 17.44 0.69
C ARG A 26 -3.60 16.77 -0.67
N GLU A 27 -2.49 16.06 -0.79
CA GLU A 27 -2.12 15.23 -1.93
C GLU A 27 -1.52 13.90 -1.47
N PHE A 28 -1.68 12.85 -2.28
CA PHE A 28 -0.82 11.67 -2.20
C PHE A 28 0.44 11.93 -3.03
N LYS A 29 1.62 11.67 -2.47
CA LYS A 29 2.92 11.85 -3.11
C LYS A 29 3.71 10.53 -3.08
N PRO A 30 4.08 9.95 -4.24
CA PRO A 30 3.67 10.37 -5.59
C PRO A 30 2.16 10.23 -5.82
N ALA A 31 1.62 10.90 -6.85
CA ALA A 31 0.20 10.78 -7.24
C ALA A 31 -0.09 9.57 -8.14
N GLU A 32 0.96 8.91 -8.64
CA GLU A 32 0.91 7.69 -9.43
C GLU A 32 2.09 6.78 -9.06
N ILE A 33 1.86 5.47 -9.00
CA ILE A 33 2.90 4.49 -8.75
C ILE A 33 2.62 3.17 -9.47
N SER A 34 3.68 2.53 -9.96
CA SER A 34 3.64 1.19 -10.54
C SER A 34 4.42 0.21 -9.67
N ILE A 35 3.76 -0.89 -9.31
CA ILE A 35 4.28 -1.94 -8.43
C ILE A 35 3.98 -3.33 -9.00
N LYS A 36 4.56 -4.37 -8.42
CA LYS A 36 4.25 -5.77 -8.71
C LYS A 36 3.29 -6.33 -7.68
N ARG A 37 2.54 -7.35 -8.07
CA ARG A 37 1.69 -8.13 -7.19
C ARG A 37 2.47 -8.60 -5.96
N GLY A 38 1.88 -8.36 -4.79
CA GLY A 38 2.45 -8.73 -3.50
C GLY A 38 3.38 -7.66 -2.91
N GLU A 39 3.68 -6.58 -3.63
CA GLU A 39 4.38 -5.44 -3.06
C GLU A 39 3.47 -4.61 -2.14
N ILE A 40 4.13 -3.85 -1.25
CA ILE A 40 3.48 -3.14 -0.15
C ILE A 40 3.62 -1.64 -0.41
N LEU A 41 2.50 -0.92 -0.28
CA LEU A 41 2.51 0.54 -0.11
C LEU A 41 2.35 0.87 1.37
N ARG A 42 3.25 1.70 1.89
CA ARG A 42 3.13 2.33 3.20
C ARG A 42 2.63 3.75 3.04
N PHE A 43 1.43 4.00 3.52
CA PHE A 43 0.87 5.33 3.59
C PHE A 43 1.30 6.00 4.89
N ILE A 44 1.68 7.27 4.82
CA ILE A 44 2.06 8.08 5.98
C ILE A 44 1.27 9.38 5.92
N ASN A 45 0.67 9.78 7.02
CA ASN A 45 0.11 11.13 7.14
C ASN A 45 1.22 12.10 7.57
N ASP A 46 1.81 12.82 6.62
CA ASP A 46 2.85 13.83 6.87
C ASP A 46 2.26 15.26 6.94
N ASP A 47 0.93 15.37 7.00
CA ASP A 47 0.18 16.61 7.10
C ASP A 47 -0.05 16.92 8.58
N GLY A 48 0.72 17.88 9.13
CA GLY A 48 0.90 18.06 10.58
C GLY A 48 -0.38 18.33 11.38
N GLU A 49 -1.44 18.82 10.74
CA GLU A 49 -2.69 19.22 11.40
C GLU A 49 -3.93 18.58 10.77
N LEU A 50 -3.79 17.83 9.67
CA LEU A 50 -4.94 17.33 8.91
C LEU A 50 -5.14 15.84 9.11
N LEU A 51 -6.41 15.45 9.29
CA LEU A 51 -6.83 14.06 9.21
C LEU A 51 -6.96 13.63 7.75
N HIS A 52 -6.52 12.42 7.46
CA HIS A 52 -6.75 11.78 6.16
C HIS A 52 -7.42 10.42 6.34
N HIS A 53 -7.97 9.87 5.26
CA HIS A 53 -8.67 8.58 5.29
C HIS A 53 -8.54 7.93 3.93
N ALA A 54 -7.48 7.13 3.75
CA ALA A 54 -7.17 6.47 2.50
C ALA A 54 -8.01 5.18 2.36
N TYR A 55 -8.73 5.08 1.26
CA TYR A 55 -9.54 3.91 0.95
C TYR A 55 -9.56 3.61 -0.55
N LEU A 56 -9.89 2.37 -0.85
CA LEU A 56 -10.13 1.84 -2.18
C LEU A 56 -11.25 0.81 -2.06
N SER A 57 -12.24 0.87 -2.96
CA SER A 57 -13.31 -0.14 -3.02
C SER A 57 -13.59 -0.55 -4.46
N THR A 58 -13.32 -1.82 -4.76
CA THR A 58 -13.64 -2.48 -6.03
C THR A 58 -14.10 -3.92 -5.74
N ASP A 59 -14.66 -4.61 -6.72
CA ASP A 59 -15.12 -6.00 -6.55
C ASP A 59 -13.99 -7.00 -6.25
N THR A 60 -12.75 -6.68 -6.63
CA THR A 60 -11.61 -7.62 -6.55
C THR A 60 -10.62 -7.27 -5.45
N PHE A 61 -10.54 -5.99 -5.08
CA PHE A 61 -9.60 -5.52 -4.07
C PHE A 61 -10.14 -4.25 -3.40
N SER A 62 -10.09 -4.24 -2.07
CA SER A 62 -10.55 -3.11 -1.27
C SER A 62 -9.74 -2.99 0.02
N PHE A 63 -9.57 -1.77 0.50
CA PHE A 63 -9.11 -1.50 1.85
C PHE A 63 -9.68 -0.16 2.34
N ASP A 64 -9.65 0.03 3.65
CA ASP A 64 -10.08 1.24 4.31
C ASP A 64 -9.17 1.46 5.53
N SER A 65 -8.49 2.61 5.61
CA SER A 65 -7.60 2.92 6.73
C SER A 65 -8.32 3.39 7.99
N GLY A 66 -9.58 3.79 7.88
CA GLY A 66 -10.22 4.73 8.81
C GLY A 66 -9.51 6.09 8.85
N ASP A 67 -9.83 6.88 9.87
CA ASP A 67 -9.18 8.17 10.11
C ASP A 67 -7.71 8.00 10.51
N GLN A 68 -6.84 8.74 9.84
CA GLN A 68 -5.40 8.77 10.05
C GLN A 68 -5.00 10.08 10.71
N GLN A 69 -4.53 9.98 11.96
CA GLN A 69 -3.93 11.10 12.68
C GLN A 69 -2.62 11.55 12.02
N PRO A 70 -2.21 12.82 12.16
CA PRO A 70 -0.88 13.27 11.77
C PRO A 70 0.22 12.36 12.32
N GLY A 71 1.18 11.99 11.46
CA GLY A 71 2.30 11.10 11.76
C GLY A 71 1.95 9.60 11.78
N SER A 72 0.68 9.22 11.64
CA SER A 72 0.29 7.81 11.55
C SER A 72 0.74 7.17 10.23
N LYS A 73 0.88 5.84 10.26
CA LYS A 73 1.26 5.03 9.10
C LYS A 73 0.55 3.69 9.09
N PHE A 74 0.24 3.19 7.91
CA PHE A 74 -0.30 1.86 7.71
C PHE A 74 0.17 1.27 6.37
N ASP A 75 0.12 -0.05 6.26
CA ASP A 75 0.59 -0.79 5.10
C ASP A 75 -0.56 -1.46 4.37
N VAL A 76 -0.50 -1.46 3.05
CA VAL A 76 -1.42 -2.18 2.17
C VAL A 76 -0.62 -3.06 1.22
N THR A 77 -0.87 -4.36 1.27
CA THR A 77 -0.33 -5.32 0.29
C THR A 77 -1.25 -5.39 -0.93
N PHE A 78 -0.75 -5.05 -2.10
CA PHE A 78 -1.50 -5.13 -3.35
C PHE A 78 -1.35 -6.52 -3.96
N SER A 79 -2.22 -7.45 -3.56
CA SER A 79 -2.14 -8.87 -3.93
C SER A 79 -2.84 -9.23 -5.25
N VAL A 80 -3.56 -8.29 -5.85
CA VAL A 80 -4.32 -8.48 -7.08
C VAL A 80 -3.78 -7.54 -8.16
N PRO A 81 -3.37 -8.05 -9.34
CA PRO A 81 -2.98 -7.21 -10.47
C PRO A 81 -4.17 -6.39 -10.98
N GLY A 82 -3.92 -5.14 -11.36
CA GLY A 82 -4.96 -4.23 -11.83
C GLY A 82 -4.57 -2.77 -11.68
N ASP A 83 -5.46 -1.90 -12.16
CA ASP A 83 -5.36 -0.45 -12.02
C ASP A 83 -6.36 0.02 -10.97
N TYR A 84 -5.86 0.73 -9.97
CA TYR A 84 -6.63 1.16 -8.81
C TYR A 84 -6.52 2.66 -8.60
N THR A 85 -7.57 3.27 -8.04
CA THR A 85 -7.55 4.66 -7.59
C THR A 85 -7.83 4.70 -6.10
N VAL A 86 -6.81 5.00 -5.29
CA VAL A 86 -6.97 5.26 -3.86
C VAL A 86 -7.46 6.70 -3.67
N LEU A 87 -8.45 6.87 -2.80
CA LEU A 87 -9.10 8.15 -2.52
C LEU A 87 -8.91 8.53 -1.05
N CYS A 88 -9.05 9.81 -0.73
CA CYS A 88 -9.21 10.27 0.65
C CYS A 88 -10.70 10.55 0.96
N GLY A 89 -11.26 9.94 2.00
CA GLY A 89 -12.66 10.11 2.40
C GLY A 89 -13.02 11.53 2.86
N ILE A 90 -12.05 12.26 3.44
CA ILE A 90 -12.23 13.62 3.97
C ILE A 90 -11.87 14.70 2.93
N HIS A 91 -10.98 14.39 1.99
CA HIS A 91 -10.45 15.33 1.00
C HIS A 91 -10.65 14.81 -0.43
N PRO A 92 -11.81 15.05 -1.07
CA PRO A 92 -12.21 14.40 -2.33
C PRO A 92 -11.32 14.65 -3.55
N LYS A 93 -10.40 15.62 -3.46
CA LYS A 93 -9.43 15.92 -4.53
C LYS A 93 -8.16 15.05 -4.44
N MET A 94 -7.89 14.43 -3.29
CA MET A 94 -6.76 13.52 -3.13
C MET A 94 -7.03 12.21 -3.84
N LYS A 95 -6.17 11.88 -4.80
CA LYS A 95 -6.22 10.65 -5.58
C LYS A 95 -4.82 10.12 -5.80
N LEU A 96 -4.66 8.81 -5.71
CA LEU A 96 -3.45 8.09 -6.07
C LEU A 96 -3.81 7.02 -7.10
N ALA A 97 -3.17 7.04 -8.26
CA ALA A 97 -3.22 5.95 -9.23
C ALA A 97 -2.20 4.86 -8.84
N VAL A 98 -2.64 3.61 -8.77
CA VAL A 98 -1.77 2.46 -8.48
C VAL A 98 -1.92 1.43 -9.60
N HIS A 99 -0.80 1.13 -10.27
CA HIS A 99 -0.72 0.11 -11.31
C HIS A 99 -0.03 -1.13 -10.76
N VAL A 100 -0.72 -2.27 -10.72
CA VAL A 100 -0.20 -3.52 -10.17
C VAL A 100 0.03 -4.53 -11.28
N ALA A 101 1.31 -4.76 -11.60
CA ALA A 101 1.75 -5.79 -12.54
C ALA A 101 1.71 -7.20 -11.93
N LYS A 102 1.75 -8.23 -12.78
CA LYS A 102 1.66 -9.65 -12.39
C LYS A 102 2.86 -10.17 -11.59
#